data_AF-A0A9E5G387-F1
#
_entry.id   AF-A0A9E5G387-F1
#
_cell.length_a   1.000
_cell.length_b   1.000
_cell.length_c   1.000
_cell.angle_alpha   90.00
_cell.angle_beta   90.00
_cell.angle_gamma   90.00
#
_symmetry.space_group_name_H-M   'P 1'
#
loop_
_entity.id
_entity.type
_entity.pdbx_description
1 polymer ?
#
loop_
_entity_poly.entity_id
_entity_poly.type
_entity_poly.pdbx_seq_one_letter_code
_entity_poly.pdbx_strand_id
1 'polypeptide(L)'
;MSVIYSEMKEELERKTGVILSDGGDMALRLYAVAAELETLWAQVQWTLNQSFPQTAAGSFLELHAKARELERASGSFAEGYIRFETDEARSEPVTIASDTVCLNAGGLEFITTAETIIAAGELHCDAPAACKTMGIKGNVPAGSIIFMALAPIGVAKCYNTAAFSGGAEEEGDELLRARVLGSFASLPNGSNKAFYETETLNTNGVAAVCVLPKNRGPGTVDIII
;
A
#
# COMPACT_ATOMS: atom_id res chain seq x y z
N MET A 1 21.87 8.00 31.58
CA MET A 1 23.30 7.82 31.28
C MET A 1 23.41 6.59 30.39
N SER A 2 24.18 6.66 29.30
CA SER A 2 24.44 5.54 28.39
C SER A 2 24.96 4.32 29.17
N VAL A 3 24.39 3.13 28.95
CA VAL A 3 24.85 1.89 29.60
C VAL A 3 26.29 1.58 29.17
N ILE A 4 26.57 1.75 27.87
CA ILE A 4 27.90 1.52 27.29
C ILE A 4 28.94 2.45 27.92
N TYR A 5 28.62 3.73 28.11
CA TYR A 5 29.53 4.68 28.75
C TYR A 5 29.88 4.27 30.18
N SER A 6 28.89 3.82 30.96
CA SER A 6 29.12 3.33 32.32
C SER A 6 30.05 2.11 32.33
N GLU A 7 29.79 1.12 31.48
CA GLU A 7 30.62 -0.09 31.34
C GLU A 7 32.07 0.24 30.92
N MET A 8 32.23 1.18 29.96
CA MET A 8 33.55 1.63 29.52
C MET A 8 34.32 2.35 30.62
N LYS A 9 33.64 3.17 31.43
CA LYS A 9 34.24 3.88 32.58
C LYS A 9 34.71 2.89 33.64
N GLU A 10 33.88 1.90 33.98
CA GLU A 10 34.22 0.84 34.94
C GLU A 10 35.42 -0.01 34.46
N GLU A 11 35.45 -0.39 33.18
CA GLU A 11 36.54 -1.19 32.62
C GLU A 11 37.87 -0.41 32.58
N LEU A 12 37.82 0.90 32.29
CA LEU A 12 39.00 1.76 32.32
C LEU A 12 39.57 1.86 33.74
N GLU A 13 38.70 2.11 34.73
CA GLU A 13 39.09 2.17 36.15
C GLU A 13 39.70 0.85 36.59
N ARG A 14 39.06 -0.28 36.24
CA ARG A 14 39.56 -1.63 36.57
C ARG A 14 40.95 -1.91 36.00
N LYS A 15 41.25 -1.43 34.79
CA LYS A 15 42.53 -1.69 34.10
C LYS A 15 43.65 -0.73 34.50
N THR A 16 43.32 0.51 34.86
CA THR A 16 44.33 1.57 35.04
C THR A 16 44.37 2.13 36.46
N GLY A 17 43.35 1.87 37.28
CA GLY A 17 43.13 2.51 38.58
C GLY A 17 42.71 3.98 38.47
N VAL A 18 42.50 4.51 37.26
CA VAL A 18 42.13 5.91 37.04
C VAL A 18 40.61 6.08 37.14
N ILE A 19 40.18 6.90 38.10
CA ILE A 19 38.79 7.32 38.25
C ILE A 19 38.58 8.60 37.43
N LEU A 20 37.70 8.54 36.42
CA LEU A 20 37.41 9.71 35.59
C LEU A 20 36.49 10.70 36.32
N SER A 21 36.91 11.96 36.33
CA SER A 21 36.05 13.07 36.75
C SER A 21 35.02 13.38 35.67
N ASP A 22 33.77 13.58 36.09
CA ASP A 22 32.72 13.96 35.17
C ASP A 22 33.01 15.35 34.57
N GLY A 23 32.87 15.48 33.26
CA GLY A 23 33.20 16.71 32.52
C GLY A 23 34.68 16.93 32.22
N GLY A 24 35.58 16.02 32.63
CA GLY A 24 36.98 16.06 32.22
C GLY A 24 37.19 15.67 30.74
N ASP A 25 38.26 16.17 30.10
CA ASP A 25 38.55 15.89 28.67
C ASP A 25 38.52 14.39 28.35
N MET A 26 39.13 13.55 29.20
CA MET A 26 39.13 12.10 29.00
C MET A 26 37.73 11.47 29.14
N ALA A 27 36.89 11.99 30.05
CA ALA A 27 35.51 11.56 30.19
C ALA A 27 34.67 11.96 28.97
N LEU A 28 34.87 13.17 28.43
CA LEU A 28 34.20 13.65 27.22
C LEU A 28 34.61 12.84 25.98
N ARG A 29 35.89 12.50 25.84
CA ARG A 29 36.37 11.62 24.76
C ARG A 29 35.78 10.21 24.88
N LEU A 30 35.76 9.65 26.09
CA LEU A 30 35.17 8.34 26.33
C LEU A 30 33.66 8.35 26.02
N TYR A 31 32.97 9.42 26.38
CA TYR A 31 31.56 9.62 26.08
C TYR A 31 31.30 9.71 24.57
N ALA A 32 32.14 10.45 23.83
CA ALA A 32 32.02 10.53 22.37
C ALA A 32 32.17 9.14 21.71
N VAL A 33 33.15 8.34 22.15
CA VAL A 33 33.31 6.95 21.67
C VAL A 33 32.11 6.09 22.05
N ALA A 34 31.60 6.20 23.28
CA ALA A 34 30.43 5.45 23.71
C ALA A 34 29.19 5.78 22.88
N ALA A 35 28.96 7.05 22.54
CA ALA A 35 27.84 7.48 21.71
C ALA A 35 27.91 6.92 20.27
N GLU A 36 29.11 6.88 19.68
CA GLU A 36 29.32 6.24 18.37
C GLU A 36 29.08 4.72 18.45
N LEU A 37 29.51 4.06 19.53
CA LEU A 37 29.26 2.63 19.75
C LEU A 37 27.77 2.33 19.95
N GLU A 38 27.04 3.17 20.68
CA GLU A 38 25.58 3.04 20.84
C GLU A 38 24.88 3.15 19.49
N THR A 39 25.29 4.12 18.68
CA THR A 39 24.74 4.31 17.33
C THR A 39 25.03 3.10 16.45
N LEU A 40 26.24 2.56 16.51
CA LEU A 40 26.61 1.35 15.79
C LEU A 40 25.76 0.14 16.25
N TRP A 41 25.56 -0.03 17.55
CA TRP A 41 24.72 -1.12 18.08
C TRP A 41 23.26 -1.00 17.64
N ALA A 42 22.70 0.21 17.65
CA ALA A 42 21.36 0.45 17.13
C ALA A 42 21.25 0.10 15.65
N GLN A 43 22.26 0.46 14.85
CA GLN A 43 22.32 0.08 13.43
C GLN A 43 22.43 -1.44 13.24
N VAL A 44 23.28 -2.12 14.01
CA VAL A 44 23.41 -3.59 13.97
C VAL A 44 22.10 -4.28 14.32
N GLN A 45 21.41 -3.84 15.37
CA GLN A 45 20.10 -4.39 15.76
C GLN A 45 19.07 -4.15 14.66
N TRP A 46 19.05 -2.96 14.07
CA TRP A 46 18.17 -2.67 12.94
C TRP A 46 18.46 -3.59 11.74
N THR A 47 19.74 -3.80 11.38
CA THR A 47 20.16 -4.72 10.31
C THR A 47 19.77 -6.17 10.61
N LEU A 48 19.92 -6.62 11.86
CA LEU A 48 19.50 -7.94 12.28
C LEU A 48 17.98 -8.13 12.09
N ASN A 49 17.19 -7.12 12.45
CA ASN A 49 15.74 -7.15 12.21
C ASN A 49 15.40 -7.23 10.71
N GLN A 50 16.19 -6.61 9.82
CA GLN A 50 15.95 -6.73 8.37
C GLN A 50 16.39 -8.08 7.79
N SER A 51 17.21 -8.86 8.51
CA SER A 51 17.77 -10.11 8.04
C SER A 51 16.75 -11.25 7.98
N PHE A 52 15.63 -11.13 8.70
CA PHE A 52 14.60 -12.17 8.79
C PHE A 52 13.24 -11.65 8.32
N PRO A 53 12.47 -12.42 7.53
CA PRO A 53 11.16 -11.99 7.04
C PRO A 53 10.14 -11.71 8.16
N GLN A 54 10.30 -12.33 9.34
CA GLN A 54 9.46 -12.10 10.51
C GLN A 54 9.57 -10.67 11.05
N THR A 55 10.70 -10.00 10.84
CA THR A 55 11.01 -8.69 11.44
C THR A 55 11.35 -7.63 10.41
N ALA A 56 11.65 -8.01 9.17
CA ALA A 56 11.96 -7.08 8.08
C ALA A 56 10.75 -6.22 7.72
N ALA A 57 11.02 -5.00 7.25
CA ALA A 57 10.01 -4.03 6.83
C ALA A 57 10.40 -3.34 5.51
N GLY A 58 9.42 -2.75 4.82
CA GLY A 58 9.60 -2.02 3.57
C GLY A 58 10.37 -2.81 2.51
N SER A 59 11.38 -2.18 1.91
CA SER A 59 12.14 -2.77 0.80
C SER A 59 12.89 -4.06 1.16
N PHE A 60 13.31 -4.25 2.43
CA PHE A 60 13.95 -5.50 2.84
C PHE A 60 12.94 -6.65 2.91
N LEU A 61 11.71 -6.37 3.35
CA LEU A 61 10.62 -7.36 3.31
C LEU A 61 10.25 -7.71 1.86
N GLU A 62 10.30 -6.73 0.94
CA GLU A 62 10.07 -6.95 -0.48
C GLU A 62 11.16 -7.84 -1.11
N LEU A 63 12.42 -7.72 -0.70
CA LEU A 63 13.48 -8.63 -1.14
C LEU A 63 13.20 -10.07 -0.68
N HIS A 64 12.76 -10.26 0.57
CA HIS A 64 12.33 -11.57 1.07
C HIS A 64 11.12 -12.11 0.31
N ALA A 65 10.14 -11.26 -0.01
CA ALA A 65 8.98 -11.62 -0.81
C ALA A 65 9.37 -12.05 -2.22
N LYS A 66 10.26 -11.30 -2.87
CA LYS A 66 10.77 -11.60 -4.21
C LYS A 66 11.52 -12.92 -4.27
N ALA A 67 12.25 -13.29 -3.22
CA ALA A 67 12.88 -14.61 -3.12
C ALA A 67 11.86 -15.78 -3.08
N ARG A 68 10.59 -15.47 -2.84
CA ARG A 68 9.45 -16.40 -2.87
C ARG A 68 8.52 -16.17 -4.07
N GLU A 69 8.95 -15.38 -5.06
CA GLU A 69 8.15 -14.99 -6.24
C GLU A 69 6.85 -14.26 -5.85
N LEU A 70 6.87 -13.58 -4.71
CA LEU A 70 5.79 -12.73 -4.24
C LEU A 70 6.15 -11.26 -4.47
N GLU A 71 5.16 -10.50 -4.90
CA GLU A 71 5.23 -9.05 -4.96
C GLU A 71 4.12 -8.44 -4.10
N ARG A 72 4.38 -7.23 -3.59
CA ARG A 72 3.42 -6.46 -2.83
C ARG A 72 2.22 -6.17 -3.73
N ALA A 73 1.01 -6.43 -3.24
CA ALA A 73 -0.17 -6.07 -4.00
C ALA A 73 -0.30 -4.55 -4.06
N SER A 74 -0.27 -4.01 -5.27
CA SER A 74 -0.47 -2.58 -5.51
C SER A 74 -1.86 -2.15 -5.04
N GLY A 75 -1.96 -0.93 -4.54
CA GLY A 75 -3.25 -0.29 -4.34
C GLY A 75 -3.89 0.05 -5.70
N SER A 76 -5.14 0.47 -5.64
CA SER A 76 -5.92 0.87 -6.82
C SER A 76 -6.63 2.19 -6.57
N PHE A 77 -6.91 2.92 -7.64
CA PHE A 77 -7.69 4.14 -7.61
C PHE A 77 -9.17 3.80 -7.69
N ALA A 78 -10.00 4.60 -7.02
CA ALA A 78 -11.44 4.49 -7.17
C ALA A 78 -11.85 5.09 -8.52
N GLU A 79 -12.65 4.35 -9.29
CA GLU A 79 -13.10 4.74 -10.62
C GLU A 79 -14.62 4.89 -10.66
N GLY A 80 -15.09 5.70 -11.60
CA GLY A 80 -16.50 5.98 -11.80
C GLY A 80 -16.73 6.98 -12.92
N TYR A 81 -17.91 7.59 -12.93
CA TYR A 81 -18.29 8.60 -13.91
C TYR A 81 -18.71 9.90 -13.23
N ILE A 82 -18.29 11.02 -13.81
CA ILE A 82 -18.71 12.36 -13.40
C ILE A 82 -19.60 12.91 -14.51
N ARG A 83 -20.83 13.27 -14.13
CA ARG A 83 -21.75 14.01 -14.98
C ARG A 83 -21.40 15.47 -14.97
N PHE A 84 -21.21 16.06 -16.14
CA PHE A 84 -21.09 17.49 -16.35
C PHE A 84 -22.36 18.00 -17.00
N GLU A 85 -22.91 19.11 -16.50
CA GLU A 85 -24.15 19.71 -17.01
C GLU A 85 -23.97 21.18 -17.39
N THR A 86 -24.72 21.61 -18.39
CA THR A 86 -24.89 23.02 -18.78
C THR A 86 -26.21 23.56 -18.21
N ASP A 87 -26.32 24.88 -17.99
CA ASP A 87 -27.58 25.50 -17.53
C ASP A 87 -28.69 25.48 -18.60
N GLU A 88 -28.28 25.53 -19.87
CA GLU A 88 -29.16 25.51 -21.03
C GLU A 88 -28.51 24.75 -22.19
N ALA A 89 -29.34 24.22 -23.08
CA ALA A 89 -28.88 23.47 -24.25
C ALA A 89 -28.16 24.41 -25.22
N ARG A 90 -26.97 24.00 -25.66
CA ARG A 90 -26.12 24.81 -26.54
C ARG A 90 -26.20 24.36 -27.98
N SER A 91 -26.07 25.30 -28.90
CA SER A 91 -26.02 25.01 -30.34
C SER A 91 -24.69 24.39 -30.78
N GLU A 92 -23.63 24.59 -30.01
CA GLU A 92 -22.31 24.02 -30.24
C GLU A 92 -21.99 22.99 -29.14
N PRO A 93 -21.25 21.92 -29.48
CA PRO A 93 -20.82 20.93 -28.48
C PRO A 93 -19.86 21.54 -27.46
N VAL A 94 -19.94 21.08 -26.22
CA VAL A 94 -19.00 21.45 -25.15
C VAL A 94 -18.07 20.28 -24.86
N THR A 95 -16.77 20.51 -25.04
CA THR A 95 -15.75 19.50 -24.75
C THR A 95 -15.33 19.54 -23.28
N ILE A 96 -15.37 18.38 -22.64
CA ILE A 96 -14.74 18.11 -21.35
C ILE A 96 -13.44 17.39 -21.64
N ALA A 97 -12.32 18.10 -21.49
CA ALA A 97 -11.01 17.51 -21.71
C ALA A 97 -10.75 16.33 -20.75
N SER A 98 -9.88 15.40 -21.15
CA SER A 98 -9.18 14.57 -20.18
C SER A 98 -8.43 15.47 -19.20
N ASP A 99 -8.11 14.95 -18.01
CA ASP A 99 -7.42 15.68 -16.96
C ASP A 99 -8.22 16.83 -16.31
N THR A 100 -9.53 16.90 -16.55
CA THR A 100 -10.42 17.85 -15.84
C THR A 100 -10.55 17.42 -14.38
N VAL A 101 -10.19 18.33 -13.45
CA VAL A 101 -10.16 18.04 -12.01
C VAL A 101 -11.46 18.49 -11.34
N CYS A 102 -12.14 17.55 -10.70
CA CYS A 102 -13.30 17.75 -9.85
C CYS A 102 -12.98 17.39 -8.39
N LEU A 103 -13.72 17.95 -7.44
CA LEU A 103 -13.50 17.71 -6.01
C LEU A 103 -14.79 17.36 -5.29
N ASN A 104 -14.64 16.57 -4.23
CA ASN A 104 -15.68 16.41 -3.21
C ASN A 104 -15.62 17.55 -2.17
N ALA A 105 -16.59 17.57 -1.25
CA ALA A 105 -16.65 18.54 -0.16
C ALA A 105 -15.41 18.52 0.78
N GLY A 106 -14.71 17.38 0.85
CA GLY A 106 -13.50 17.21 1.64
C GLY A 106 -12.21 17.60 0.92
N GLY A 107 -12.28 18.10 -0.32
CA GLY A 107 -11.12 18.49 -1.12
C GLY A 107 -10.38 17.31 -1.78
N LEU A 108 -10.96 16.11 -1.81
CA LEU A 108 -10.40 14.98 -2.55
C LEU A 108 -10.60 15.18 -4.04
N GLU A 109 -9.53 15.01 -4.82
CA GLU A 109 -9.51 15.28 -6.26
C GLU A 109 -9.84 14.03 -7.09
N PHE A 110 -10.67 14.21 -8.11
CA PHE A 110 -11.05 13.22 -9.11
C PHE A 110 -10.78 13.80 -10.50
N ILE A 111 -10.20 13.00 -11.38
CA ILE A 111 -9.69 13.45 -12.68
C ILE A 111 -10.37 12.66 -13.79
N THR A 112 -10.87 13.35 -14.83
CA THR A 112 -11.41 12.68 -16.03
C THR A 112 -10.31 11.93 -16.78
N THR A 113 -10.54 10.65 -17.08
CA THR A 113 -9.55 9.76 -17.71
C THR A 113 -9.63 9.75 -19.23
N ALA A 114 -10.71 10.27 -19.80
CA ALA A 114 -10.88 10.44 -21.23
C ALA A 114 -11.64 11.73 -21.53
N GLU A 115 -11.39 12.30 -22.71
CA GLU A 115 -12.19 13.39 -23.24
C GLU A 115 -13.64 12.93 -23.46
N THR A 116 -14.60 13.77 -23.11
CA THR A 116 -16.03 13.52 -23.34
C THR A 116 -16.70 14.81 -23.81
N ILE A 117 -17.77 14.69 -24.60
CA ILE A 117 -18.44 15.84 -25.20
C ILE A 117 -19.90 15.88 -24.75
N ILE A 118 -20.36 17.05 -24.31
CA ILE A 118 -21.78 17.38 -24.26
C ILE A 118 -22.18 17.77 -25.68
N ALA A 119 -22.95 16.90 -26.35
CA ALA A 119 -23.36 17.13 -27.73
C ALA A 119 -24.24 18.39 -27.84
N ALA A 120 -24.24 19.02 -29.02
CA ALA A 120 -25.14 20.15 -29.28
C ALA A 120 -26.61 19.72 -29.08
N GLY A 121 -27.37 20.53 -28.35
CA GLY A 121 -28.75 20.23 -27.96
C GLY A 121 -28.91 19.39 -26.69
N GLU A 122 -27.84 18.75 -26.19
CA GLU A 122 -27.87 18.02 -24.92
C GLU A 122 -27.53 18.94 -23.74
N LEU A 123 -27.97 18.54 -22.54
CA LEU A 123 -27.71 19.27 -21.30
C LEU A 123 -26.56 18.67 -20.48
N HIS A 124 -26.15 17.44 -20.78
CA HIS A 124 -25.16 16.75 -19.96
C HIS A 124 -24.36 15.69 -20.71
N CYS A 125 -23.20 15.33 -20.17
CA CYS A 125 -22.45 14.13 -20.53
C CYS A 125 -21.86 13.45 -19.29
N ASP A 126 -21.62 12.15 -19.37
CA ASP A 126 -20.95 11.37 -18.31
C ASP A 126 -19.52 11.06 -18.76
N ALA A 127 -18.53 11.69 -18.12
CA ALA A 127 -17.12 11.45 -18.40
C ALA A 127 -16.54 10.41 -17.43
N PRO A 128 -15.78 9.41 -17.90
CA PRO A 128 -15.08 8.49 -17.01
C PRO A 128 -14.02 9.27 -16.22
N ALA A 129 -13.88 8.93 -14.94
CA ALA A 129 -12.93 9.58 -14.06
C ALA A 129 -12.40 8.62 -12.99
N ALA A 130 -11.25 8.95 -12.42
CA ALA A 130 -10.63 8.23 -11.32
C ALA A 130 -10.25 9.20 -10.20
N CYS A 131 -10.26 8.73 -8.96
CA CYS A 131 -9.69 9.45 -7.83
C CYS A 131 -8.18 9.65 -8.07
N LYS A 132 -7.66 10.83 -7.79
CA LYS A 132 -6.23 11.13 -7.93
C LYS A 132 -5.37 10.47 -6.84
N THR A 133 -5.98 10.21 -5.68
CA THR A 133 -5.32 9.55 -4.57
C THR A 133 -5.71 8.07 -4.54
N MET A 134 -4.70 7.20 -4.55
CA MET A 134 -4.87 5.75 -4.41
C MET A 134 -5.44 5.43 -3.02
N GLY A 135 -6.21 4.35 -2.90
CA GLY A 135 -6.70 3.91 -1.60
C GLY A 135 -8.21 4.00 -1.43
N ILE A 136 -8.68 3.57 -0.26
CA ILE A 136 -10.11 3.45 0.06
C ILE A 136 -10.80 4.80 0.18
N LYS A 137 -10.04 5.89 0.42
CA LYS A 137 -10.57 7.25 0.51
C LYS A 137 -11.24 7.71 -0.77
N GLY A 138 -10.83 7.18 -1.92
CA GLY A 138 -11.45 7.45 -3.21
C GLY A 138 -12.85 6.87 -3.36
N ASN A 139 -13.23 5.90 -2.53
CA ASN A 139 -14.54 5.27 -2.59
C ASN A 139 -15.59 6.20 -1.96
N VAL A 140 -16.26 6.99 -2.80
CA VAL A 140 -17.26 7.98 -2.37
C VAL A 140 -18.65 7.62 -2.89
N PRO A 141 -19.72 7.87 -2.11
CA PRO A 141 -21.08 7.62 -2.59
C PRO A 141 -21.48 8.57 -3.72
N ALA A 142 -22.58 8.24 -4.41
CA ALA A 142 -23.20 9.13 -5.40
C ALA A 142 -23.45 10.54 -4.82
N GLY A 143 -23.26 11.58 -5.65
CA GLY A 143 -23.47 12.97 -5.29
C GLY A 143 -22.40 13.59 -4.38
N SER A 144 -21.26 12.94 -4.18
CA SER A 144 -20.17 13.45 -3.32
C SER A 144 -19.25 14.44 -4.03
N ILE A 145 -19.04 14.26 -5.33
CA ILE A 145 -18.24 15.15 -6.17
C ILE A 145 -19.14 16.33 -6.54
N ILE A 146 -18.76 17.56 -6.18
CA ILE A 146 -19.64 18.73 -6.30
C ILE A 146 -18.93 20.01 -6.76
N PHE A 147 -17.59 20.00 -6.84
CA PHE A 147 -16.80 21.15 -7.26
C PHE A 147 -15.93 20.82 -8.47
N MET A 148 -15.64 21.83 -9.29
CA MET A 148 -14.62 21.76 -10.34
C MET A 148 -13.46 22.68 -9.94
N ALA A 149 -12.21 22.20 -10.02
CA ALA A 149 -11.04 23.03 -9.73
C ALA A 149 -10.93 24.19 -10.73
N LEU A 150 -11.15 23.85 -12.00
CA LEU A 150 -11.30 24.80 -13.10
C LEU A 150 -12.46 24.32 -13.96
N ALA A 151 -13.56 25.07 -13.95
CA ALA A 151 -14.75 24.71 -14.71
C ALA A 151 -14.47 24.81 -16.23
N PRO A 152 -14.72 23.75 -17.02
CA PRO A 152 -14.68 23.84 -18.46
C PRO A 152 -15.68 24.90 -18.97
N ILE A 153 -15.32 25.59 -20.04
CA ILE A 153 -16.14 26.69 -20.57
C ILE A 153 -17.52 26.16 -20.96
N GLY A 154 -18.54 26.74 -20.33
CA GLY A 154 -19.94 26.42 -20.63
C GLY A 154 -20.55 25.31 -19.78
N VAL A 155 -19.78 24.73 -18.86
CA VAL A 155 -20.28 23.79 -17.85
C VAL A 155 -20.68 24.54 -16.58
N ALA A 156 -21.87 24.26 -16.09
CA ALA A 156 -22.43 24.88 -14.89
C ALA A 156 -22.13 24.09 -13.62
N LYS A 157 -22.22 22.76 -13.67
CA LYS A 157 -22.01 21.89 -12.50
C LYS A 157 -21.47 20.52 -12.89
N CYS A 158 -20.84 19.87 -11.92
CA CYS A 158 -20.42 18.48 -12.01
C CYS A 158 -20.93 17.67 -10.82
N TYR A 159 -21.29 16.41 -11.03
CA TYR A 159 -21.56 15.46 -9.94
C TYR A 159 -21.45 14.01 -10.38
N ASN A 160 -21.13 13.11 -9.45
CA ASN A 160 -21.16 11.68 -9.73
C ASN A 160 -22.56 11.09 -9.52
N THR A 161 -23.13 10.45 -10.54
CA THR A 161 -24.47 9.83 -10.47
C THR A 161 -24.47 8.50 -9.71
N ALA A 162 -23.34 7.79 -9.73
CA ALA A 162 -23.10 6.55 -9.00
C ALA A 162 -21.88 6.70 -8.06
N ALA A 163 -21.70 5.73 -7.16
CA ALA A 163 -20.53 5.71 -6.29
C ALA A 163 -19.24 5.50 -7.10
N PHE A 164 -18.15 6.12 -6.66
CA PHE A 164 -16.80 5.73 -7.07
C PHE A 164 -16.38 4.53 -6.23
N SER A 165 -15.79 3.53 -6.87
CA SER A 165 -15.45 2.26 -6.22
C SER A 165 -14.20 1.64 -6.82
N GLY A 166 -13.71 0.55 -6.22
CA GLY A 166 -12.49 -0.12 -6.68
C GLY A 166 -11.20 0.47 -6.11
N GLY A 167 -11.27 1.53 -5.30
CA GLY A 167 -10.11 2.06 -4.59
C GLY A 167 -9.71 1.13 -3.44
N ALA A 168 -8.45 0.69 -3.44
CA ALA A 168 -7.88 -0.17 -2.41
C ALA A 168 -6.52 0.37 -1.97
N GLU A 169 -6.21 0.22 -0.68
CA GLU A 169 -4.89 0.56 -0.16
C GLU A 169 -3.84 -0.41 -0.72
N GLU A 170 -2.62 0.09 -0.88
CA GLU A 170 -1.48 -0.79 -1.09
C GLU A 170 -1.33 -1.76 0.08
N GLU A 171 -0.93 -2.99 -0.22
CA GLU A 171 -0.73 -4.01 0.79
C GLU A 171 0.32 -3.57 1.81
N GLY A 172 -0.06 -3.49 3.09
CA GLY A 172 0.86 -3.17 4.17
C GLY A 172 1.81 -4.31 4.51
N ASP A 173 2.90 -3.98 5.21
CA ASP A 173 3.96 -4.94 5.57
C ASP A 173 3.47 -6.17 6.34
N GLU A 174 2.46 -6.03 7.20
CA GLU A 174 1.94 -7.18 7.97
C GLU A 174 1.25 -8.21 7.07
N LEU A 175 0.47 -7.76 6.08
CA LEU A 175 -0.19 -8.64 5.12
C LEU A 175 0.83 -9.30 4.20
N LEU A 176 1.79 -8.53 3.69
CA LEU A 176 2.89 -9.08 2.89
C LEU A 176 3.69 -10.11 3.68
N ARG A 177 4.06 -9.79 4.93
CA ARG A 177 4.77 -10.70 5.84
C ARG A 177 4.00 -12.01 6.05
N ALA A 178 2.69 -11.93 6.29
CA ALA A 178 1.86 -13.12 6.45
C ALA A 178 1.89 -14.02 5.20
N ARG A 179 1.83 -13.44 3.99
CA ARG A 179 1.97 -14.20 2.73
C ARG A 179 3.37 -14.80 2.57
N VAL A 180 4.42 -14.02 2.86
CA VAL A 180 5.81 -14.50 2.81
C VAL A 180 6.00 -15.69 3.74
N LEU A 181 5.59 -15.58 5.01
CA LEU A 181 5.68 -16.67 5.99
C LEU A 181 4.81 -17.87 5.60
N GLY A 182 3.60 -17.62 5.08
CA GLY A 182 2.73 -18.65 4.54
C GLY A 182 3.37 -19.44 3.39
N SER A 183 4.15 -18.77 2.54
CA SER A 183 4.89 -19.43 1.44
C SER A 183 5.97 -20.41 1.92
N PHE A 184 6.47 -20.25 3.15
CA PHE A 184 7.42 -21.20 3.75
C PHE A 184 6.69 -22.41 4.35
N ALA A 185 5.48 -22.22 4.88
CA ALA A 185 4.68 -23.28 5.48
C ALA A 185 4.03 -24.19 4.41
N SER A 186 3.66 -23.62 3.27
CA SER A 186 2.91 -24.29 2.20
C SER A 186 3.75 -24.42 0.93
N LEU A 187 4.86 -25.16 0.99
CA LEU A 187 5.64 -25.52 -0.21
C LEU A 187 4.81 -26.42 -1.12
N PRO A 188 4.46 -26.04 -2.36
CA PRO A 188 3.76 -26.93 -3.29
C PRO A 188 4.64 -28.15 -3.54
N ASN A 189 4.31 -29.27 -2.90
CA ASN A 189 5.10 -30.50 -2.96
C ASN A 189 4.42 -31.55 -3.86
N GLY A 190 3.52 -31.11 -4.75
CA GLY A 190 2.74 -31.97 -5.64
C GLY A 190 1.66 -32.82 -4.97
N SER A 191 1.46 -32.70 -3.65
CA SER A 191 0.52 -33.56 -2.90
C SER A 191 -0.19 -32.86 -1.74
N ASN A 192 0.15 -31.62 -1.42
CA ASN A 192 -0.47 -30.87 -0.35
C ASN A 192 -1.63 -30.00 -0.85
N LYS A 193 -2.45 -29.54 0.11
CA LYS A 193 -3.63 -28.72 -0.13
C LYS A 193 -3.32 -27.51 -1.03
N ALA A 194 -2.24 -26.80 -0.72
CA ALA A 194 -1.82 -25.60 -1.44
C ALA A 194 -1.51 -25.87 -2.92
N PHE A 195 -0.86 -26.99 -3.25
CA PHE A 195 -0.61 -27.38 -4.65
C PHE A 195 -1.93 -27.52 -5.43
N TYR A 196 -2.90 -28.24 -4.88
CA TYR A 196 -4.20 -28.42 -5.55
C TYR A 196 -4.99 -27.10 -5.65
N GLU A 197 -4.93 -26.24 -4.64
CA GLU A 197 -5.58 -24.92 -4.69
C GLU A 197 -4.98 -24.04 -5.79
N THR A 198 -3.65 -23.93 -5.87
CA THR A 198 -2.96 -23.11 -6.87
C THR A 198 -3.20 -23.62 -8.29
N GLU A 199 -3.04 -24.92 -8.54
CA GLU A 199 -3.27 -25.50 -9.89
C GLU A 199 -4.73 -25.33 -10.34
N THR A 200 -5.69 -25.49 -9.42
CA THR A 200 -7.11 -25.36 -9.75
C THR A 200 -7.50 -23.90 -9.99
N LEU A 201 -6.99 -22.94 -9.20
CA LEU A 201 -7.21 -21.51 -9.41
C LEU A 201 -6.64 -21.00 -10.74
N ASN A 202 -5.57 -21.62 -11.24
CA ASN A 202 -5.00 -21.30 -12.56
C ASN A 202 -5.86 -21.80 -13.73
N THR A 203 -6.92 -22.59 -13.49
CA THR A 203 -7.82 -23.07 -14.54
C THR A 203 -8.85 -22.01 -14.90
N ASN A 204 -8.95 -21.68 -16.20
CA ASN A 204 -9.91 -20.68 -16.69
C ASN A 204 -11.35 -20.99 -16.27
N GLY A 205 -12.00 -20.01 -15.64
CA GLY A 205 -13.40 -20.09 -15.19
C GLY A 205 -13.59 -20.47 -13.71
N VAL A 206 -12.51 -20.74 -12.98
CA VAL A 206 -12.56 -21.02 -11.53
C VAL A 206 -12.38 -19.72 -10.74
N ALA A 207 -13.39 -19.34 -9.95
CA ALA A 207 -13.35 -18.11 -9.15
C ALA A 207 -12.92 -18.35 -7.68
N ALA A 208 -13.15 -19.56 -7.16
CA ALA A 208 -12.77 -19.94 -5.80
C ALA A 208 -12.48 -21.45 -5.76
N VAL A 209 -11.63 -21.88 -4.83
CA VAL A 209 -11.30 -23.30 -4.65
C VAL A 209 -11.33 -23.64 -3.17
N CYS A 210 -11.91 -24.78 -2.83
CA CYS A 210 -11.79 -25.39 -1.51
C CYS A 210 -11.31 -26.84 -1.65
N VAL A 211 -10.14 -27.14 -1.09
CA VAL A 211 -9.57 -28.49 -1.10
C VAL A 211 -9.81 -29.18 0.24
N LEU A 212 -10.46 -30.35 0.18
CA LEU A 212 -10.81 -31.21 1.30
C LEU A 212 -9.94 -32.49 1.29
N PRO A 213 -8.86 -32.54 2.08
CA PRO A 213 -8.02 -33.73 2.15
C PRO A 213 -8.75 -34.86 2.89
N LYS A 214 -8.65 -36.09 2.36
CA LYS A 214 -9.18 -37.33 2.94
C LYS A 214 -10.70 -37.36 3.15
N ASN A 215 -11.46 -36.55 2.41
CA ASN A 215 -12.92 -36.48 2.55
C ASN A 215 -13.60 -37.85 2.35
N ARG A 216 -13.01 -38.74 1.54
CA ARG A 216 -13.49 -40.11 1.28
C ARG A 216 -12.56 -41.19 1.84
N GLY A 217 -11.71 -40.85 2.80
CA GLY A 217 -10.72 -41.74 3.40
C GLY A 217 -9.26 -41.50 2.93
N PRO A 218 -8.29 -42.27 3.44
CA PRO A 218 -6.88 -42.10 3.12
C PRO A 218 -6.60 -42.20 1.61
N GLY A 219 -5.74 -41.33 1.08
CA GLY A 219 -5.40 -41.29 -0.35
C GLY A 219 -6.42 -40.56 -1.24
N THR A 220 -7.42 -39.90 -0.66
CA THR A 220 -8.40 -39.11 -1.42
C THR A 220 -8.21 -37.61 -1.17
N VAL A 221 -8.48 -36.80 -2.19
CA VAL A 221 -8.54 -35.34 -2.12
C VAL A 221 -9.74 -34.92 -2.95
N ASP A 222 -10.69 -34.23 -2.32
CA ASP A 222 -11.83 -33.64 -3.02
C ASP A 222 -11.55 -32.15 -3.25
N ILE A 223 -11.85 -31.66 -4.46
CA ILE A 223 -11.68 -30.25 -4.84
C ILE A 223 -13.05 -29.70 -5.21
N ILE A 224 -13.42 -28.58 -4.59
CA ILE A 224 -14.67 -27.84 -4.86
C ILE A 224 -14.28 -26.55 -5.56
N ILE A 225 -14.91 -26.26 -6.70
CA ILE A 225 -14.74 -25.05 -7.53
C ILE A 225 -16.04 -24.26 -7.64
#